data_AF-A0A7J9TIU3-F1
#
_entry.id   AF-A0A7J9TIU3-F1
#
_cell.length_a   1.000
_cell.length_b   1.000
_cell.length_c   1.000
_cell.angle_alpha   90.00
_cell.angle_beta   90.00
_cell.angle_gamma   90.00
#
_symmetry.space_group_name_H-M   'P 1'
#
loop_
_entity.id
_entity.type
_entity.pdbx_description
1 polymer ?
#
loop_
_entity_poly.entity_id
_entity_poly.type
_entity_poly.pdbx_seq_one_letter_code
_entity_poly.pdbx_strand_id
1 'polypeptide(L)'
;MITFDGVELKHPEPFEIDPQVIVNETVLLSGKRSLQSSSETAVSVTIKCHTDTISDVTNLRAKIGTEGSLVVDSTTYTKCHISAWSEVLWSKGKWEYTVGFKQDTT
;
A
#
# COMPACT_ATOMS: atom_id res chain seq x y z
N MET A 1 -1.57 14.12 5.76
CA MET A 1 -0.62 13.26 6.52
C MET A 1 -0.87 11.82 6.13
N ILE A 2 0.19 11.03 5.94
CA ILE A 2 0.08 9.64 5.50
C ILE A 2 0.77 8.73 6.50
N THR A 3 0.06 7.72 6.99
CA THR A 3 0.61 6.73 7.92
C THR A 3 0.21 5.32 7.53
N PHE A 4 1.08 4.35 7.78
CA PHE A 4 0.78 2.93 7.69
C PHE A 4 1.04 2.25 9.03
N ASP A 5 -0.02 1.77 9.66
CA ASP A 5 0.01 1.11 10.96
C ASP A 5 0.80 1.91 12.03
N GLY A 6 0.53 3.22 12.07
CA GLY A 6 1.19 4.18 12.96
C GLY A 6 2.56 4.69 12.49
N VAL A 7 3.14 4.13 11.43
CA VAL A 7 4.40 4.61 10.84
C VAL A 7 4.12 5.71 9.82
N GLU A 8 4.66 6.90 10.03
CA GLU A 8 4.45 8.03 9.11
C GLU A 8 5.35 7.96 7.88
N LEU A 9 4.79 8.25 6.70
CA LEU A 9 5.55 8.38 5.46
C LEU A 9 6.06 9.82 5.32
N LYS A 10 7.38 9.98 5.27
CA LYS A 10 8.02 11.30 5.21
C LYS A 10 8.16 11.81 3.78
N HIS A 11 7.84 13.10 3.61
CA HIS A 11 7.91 13.83 2.34
C HIS A 11 7.44 13.00 1.13
N PRO A 12 6.16 12.58 1.11
CA PRO A 12 5.61 11.89 -0.06
C PRO A 12 5.63 12.82 -1.28
N GLU A 13 6.16 12.33 -2.40
CA GLU A 13 5.92 12.92 -3.72
C GLU A 13 4.41 12.83 -4.05
N PRO A 14 3.88 13.66 -4.98
CA PRO A 14 2.51 13.52 -5.45
C PRO A 14 2.21 12.09 -5.93
N PHE A 15 1.08 11.55 -5.47
CA PHE A 15 0.61 10.21 -5.82
C PHE A 15 -0.89 10.26 -6.10
N GLU A 16 -1.39 9.23 -6.76
CA GLU A 16 -2.82 9.06 -7.03
C GLU A 16 -3.31 7.77 -6.37
N ILE A 17 -4.50 7.85 -5.79
CA ILE A 17 -5.20 6.68 -5.29
C ILE A 17 -5.91 6.01 -6.45
N ASP A 18 -5.61 4.73 -6.67
CA ASP A 18 -6.26 3.89 -7.67
C ASP A 18 -7.37 3.05 -7.01
N PRO A 19 -8.66 3.39 -7.25
CA PRO A 19 -9.77 2.59 -6.77
C PRO A 19 -9.86 1.27 -7.57
N GLN A 20 -9.65 0.18 -6.86
CA GLN A 20 -9.69 -1.17 -7.41
C GLN A 20 -11.10 -1.75 -7.32
N VAL A 21 -11.60 -2.27 -8.44
CA VAL A 21 -12.86 -3.05 -8.46
C VAL A 21 -12.60 -4.40 -7.83
N ILE A 22 -13.36 -4.72 -6.80
CA ILE A 22 -13.26 -6.01 -6.12
C ILE A 22 -13.96 -7.06 -6.98
N VAL A 23 -13.21 -8.05 -7.42
CA VAL A 23 -13.72 -9.19 -8.18
C VAL A 23 -13.33 -10.50 -7.52
N ASN A 24 -14.31 -11.37 -7.31
CA ASN A 24 -14.08 -12.76 -6.94
C ASN A 24 -14.23 -13.64 -8.17
N GLU A 25 -13.25 -14.51 -8.40
CA GLU A 25 -13.26 -15.48 -9.49
C GLU A 25 -13.51 -16.89 -8.94
N THR A 26 -14.44 -17.62 -9.54
CA THR A 26 -14.68 -19.04 -9.24
C THR A 26 -14.69 -19.85 -10.51
N VAL A 27 -13.98 -20.98 -10.51
CA VAL A 27 -14.01 -21.94 -11.62
C VAL A 27 -15.17 -22.92 -11.39
N LEU A 28 -16.09 -22.99 -12.34
CA LEU A 28 -17.24 -23.88 -12.30
C LEU A 28 -16.84 -25.30 -12.70
N LEU A 29 -17.64 -26.30 -12.30
CA LEU A 29 -17.52 -27.69 -12.74
C LEU A 29 -17.50 -27.85 -14.28
N SER A 30 -18.08 -26.87 -15.00
CA SER A 30 -18.07 -26.80 -16.46
C SER A 30 -16.74 -26.30 -17.06
N GLY A 31 -15.76 -25.94 -16.24
CA GLY A 31 -14.51 -25.29 -16.65
C GLY A 31 -14.64 -23.79 -16.97
N LYS A 32 -15.85 -23.22 -16.90
CA LYS A 32 -16.09 -21.79 -17.08
C LYS A 32 -15.69 -21.01 -15.83
N ARG A 33 -15.26 -19.76 -16.01
CA ARG A 33 -14.94 -18.81 -14.93
C ARG A 33 -16.16 -17.92 -14.67
N SER A 34 -16.58 -17.84 -13.42
CA SER A 34 -17.60 -16.90 -12.93
C SER A 34 -16.90 -15.77 -12.19
N LEU A 35 -17.23 -14.53 -12.55
CA LEU A 35 -16.72 -13.33 -11.89
C LEU A 35 -17.88 -12.66 -11.15
N GLN A 36 -17.69 -12.38 -9.86
CA GLN A 36 -18.60 -11.58 -9.05
C GLN A 36 -17.90 -10.28 -8.68
N SER A 37 -18.46 -9.14 -9.11
CA SER A 37 -17.97 -7.81 -8.73
C SER A 37 -18.74 -7.28 -7.51
N SER A 38 -18.05 -6.60 -6.60
CA SER A 38 -18.69 -5.82 -5.52
C SER A 38 -18.92 -4.37 -5.94
N SER A 39 -19.87 -3.69 -5.29
CA SER A 39 -19.97 -2.23 -5.32
C SER A 39 -18.96 -1.55 -4.38
N GLU A 40 -18.35 -2.31 -3.47
CA GLU A 40 -17.24 -1.85 -2.65
C GLU A 40 -15.96 -1.74 -3.50
N THR A 41 -15.15 -0.72 -3.22
CA THR A 41 -13.86 -0.49 -3.88
C THR A 41 -12.74 -0.72 -2.88
N ALA A 42 -11.68 -1.39 -3.33
CA ALA A 42 -10.44 -1.51 -2.59
C ALA A 42 -9.49 -0.37 -2.99
N VAL A 43 -8.55 -0.03 -2.13
CA VAL A 43 -7.51 0.96 -2.46
C VAL A 43 -6.22 0.28 -2.95
N SER A 44 -5.64 0.84 -4.01
CA SER A 44 -4.25 0.58 -4.42
C SER A 44 -3.54 1.92 -4.58
N VAL A 45 -2.33 2.05 -4.05
CA VAL A 45 -1.56 3.29 -4.18
C VAL A 45 -0.07 2.98 -4.13
N THR A 46 0.72 3.69 -4.93
CA THR A 46 2.19 3.64 -4.85
C THR A 46 2.70 5.04 -4.52
N ILE A 47 3.49 5.14 -3.45
CA ILE A 47 3.96 6.41 -2.91
C ILE A 47 5.48 6.38 -2.91
N LYS A 48 6.08 7.41 -3.47
CA LYS A 48 7.52 7.65 -3.42
C LYS A 48 7.81 8.70 -2.34
N CYS A 49 8.82 8.48 -1.53
CA CYS A 49 9.13 9.26 -0.34
C CYS A 49 10.63 9.51 -0.18
N HIS A 50 10.96 10.59 0.54
CA HIS A 50 12.34 10.95 0.90
C HIS A 50 12.49 11.21 2.39
N THR A 51 13.55 10.65 2.97
CA THR A 51 13.89 10.87 4.38
C THR A 51 15.40 10.95 4.56
N ASP A 52 15.85 11.71 5.56
CA ASP A 52 17.22 11.72 6.07
C ASP A 52 17.41 10.80 7.28
N THR A 53 16.38 10.03 7.63
CA THR A 53 16.35 9.16 8.81
C THR A 53 16.13 7.71 8.39
N ILE A 54 17.16 6.87 8.60
CA ILE A 54 17.09 5.44 8.25
C ILE A 54 15.96 4.70 8.98
N SER A 55 15.62 5.13 10.21
CA SER A 55 14.56 4.52 11.01
C SER A 55 13.20 4.59 10.31
N ASP A 56 12.90 5.63 9.56
CA ASP A 56 11.62 5.76 8.83
C ASP A 56 11.48 4.64 7.79
N VAL A 57 12.57 4.37 7.07
CA VAL A 57 12.66 3.30 6.08
C VAL A 57 12.58 1.93 6.75
N THR A 58 13.36 1.69 7.80
CA THR A 58 13.39 0.37 8.46
C THR A 58 12.10 0.05 9.21
N ASN A 59 11.44 1.05 9.80
CA ASN A 59 10.17 0.87 10.48
C ASN A 59 9.06 0.47 9.50
N LEU A 60 9.02 1.11 8.33
CA LEU A 60 8.04 0.78 7.31
C LEU A 60 8.35 -0.56 6.64
N ARG A 61 9.63 -0.84 6.37
CA ARG A 61 10.10 -2.14 5.87
C ARG A 61 9.75 -3.29 6.81
N ALA A 62 9.80 -3.08 8.12
CA ALA A 62 9.40 -4.08 9.11
C ALA A 62 7.91 -4.45 9.05
N LYS A 63 7.07 -3.65 8.38
CA LYS A 63 5.65 -3.93 8.16
C LYS A 63 5.37 -4.74 6.88
N ILE A 64 6.40 -5.09 6.10
CA ILE A 64 6.21 -5.94 4.91
C ILE A 64 5.72 -7.32 5.36
N GLY A 65 4.64 -7.79 4.72
CA GLY A 65 4.01 -9.07 5.07
C GLY A 65 3.05 -9.01 6.26
N THR A 66 2.80 -7.82 6.82
CA THR A 66 1.77 -7.61 7.85
C THR A 66 0.58 -6.83 7.30
N GLU A 67 -0.61 -7.19 7.75
CA GLU A 67 -1.82 -6.39 7.57
C GLU A 67 -1.80 -5.19 8.54
N GLY A 68 -2.25 -4.02 8.07
CA GLY A 68 -2.32 -2.80 8.86
C GLY A 68 -3.33 -1.79 8.31
N SER A 69 -3.42 -0.64 8.98
CA SER A 69 -4.27 0.48 8.54
C SER A 69 -3.44 1.52 7.78
N LEU A 70 -3.85 1.85 6.55
CA LEU A 70 -3.31 2.97 5.79
C LEU A 70 -4.21 4.19 5.99
N VAL A 71 -3.65 5.29 6.48
CA VAL A 71 -4.35 6.57 6.60
C VAL A 71 -3.81 7.53 5.56
N VAL A 72 -4.68 8.08 4.72
CA VAL A 72 -4.35 9.13 3.74
C VAL A 72 -5.29 10.30 3.98
N ASP A 73 -4.74 11.43 4.43
CA ASP A 73 -5.47 12.69 4.62
C ASP A 73 -6.80 12.53 5.39
N SER A 74 -6.75 11.80 6.51
CA SER A 74 -7.87 11.47 7.41
C SER A 74 -8.80 10.36 6.94
N THR A 75 -8.61 9.83 5.74
CA THR A 75 -9.30 8.63 5.27
C THR A 75 -8.53 7.39 5.74
N THR A 76 -9.21 6.47 6.42
CA THR A 76 -8.59 5.24 6.92
C THR A 76 -9.03 4.05 6.07
N TYR A 77 -8.07 3.40 5.43
CA TYR A 77 -8.20 2.14 4.74
C TYR A 77 -7.68 1.03 5.65
N THR A 78 -8.56 0.13 6.09
CA THR A 78 -8.21 -1.02 6.92
C THR A 78 -7.86 -2.22 6.04
N LYS A 79 -7.18 -3.22 6.61
CA LYS A 79 -6.74 -4.42 5.89
C LYS A 79 -5.80 -4.14 4.71
N CYS A 80 -4.94 -3.15 4.83
CA CYS A 80 -3.92 -2.86 3.82
C CYS A 80 -2.63 -3.63 4.11
N HIS A 81 -1.90 -3.97 3.06
CA HIS A 81 -0.54 -4.52 3.16
C HIS A 81 0.40 -3.81 2.19
N ILE A 82 1.71 -3.92 2.44
CA ILE A 82 2.74 -3.46 1.50
C ILE A 82 2.85 -4.48 0.37
N SER A 83 2.41 -4.10 -0.83
CA SER A 83 2.39 -4.93 -2.05
C SER A 83 3.67 -4.79 -2.88
N ALA A 84 4.38 -3.67 -2.74
CA ALA A 84 5.65 -3.41 -3.43
C ALA A 84 6.58 -2.57 -2.54
N TRP A 85 7.89 -2.83 -2.65
CA TRP A 85 8.92 -2.10 -1.91
C TRP A 85 10.17 -1.91 -2.74
N SER A 86 10.71 -0.69 -2.73
CA SER A 86 12.01 -0.36 -3.29
C SER A 86 12.65 0.75 -2.45
N GLU A 87 13.95 0.67 -2.19
CA GLU A 87 14.69 1.69 -1.44
C GLU A 87 16.07 1.91 -2.06
N VAL A 88 16.54 3.15 -2.04
CA VAL A 88 17.87 3.54 -2.50
C VAL A 88 18.48 4.60 -1.58
N LEU A 89 19.77 4.44 -1.31
CA LEU A 89 20.56 5.47 -0.66
C LEU A 89 20.97 6.51 -1.71
N TRP A 90 20.22 7.61 -1.79
CA TRP A 90 20.49 8.67 -2.78
C TRP A 90 21.75 9.48 -2.43
N SER A 91 21.98 9.72 -1.14
CA SER A 91 23.19 10.37 -0.63
C SER A 91 23.49 9.93 0.79
N LYS A 92 24.63 10.33 1.36
CA LYS A 92 25.01 9.95 2.73
C LYS A 92 23.92 10.39 3.71
N GLY A 93 23.22 9.42 4.30
CA GLY A 93 22.13 9.65 5.24
C GLY A 93 20.78 10.00 4.59
N LYS A 94 20.69 10.14 3.25
CA LYS A 94 19.44 10.45 2.55
C LYS A 94 18.94 9.25 1.78
N TRP A 95 17.72 8.84 2.10
CA TRP A 95 17.04 7.70 1.54
C TRP A 95 15.88 8.15 0.67
N GLU A 96 15.74 7.47 -0.46
CA GLU A 96 14.54 7.50 -1.28
C GLU A 96 13.93 6.09 -1.22
N TYR A 97 12.63 6.01 -1.01
CA TYR A 97 11.92 4.73 -1.02
C TYR A 97 10.56 4.85 -1.69
N THR A 98 10.16 3.78 -2.35
CA THR A 98 8.86 3.62 -3.00
C THR A 98 8.14 2.46 -2.36
N VAL A 99 6.92 2.71 -1.90
CA VAL A 99 6.06 1.74 -1.23
C VAL A 99 4.72 1.65 -1.94
N GLY A 100 4.34 0.43 -2.31
CA GLY A 100 3.01 0.12 -2.82
C GLY A 100 2.14 -0.41 -1.69
N PHE A 101 0.91 0.09 -1.56
CA PHE A 101 -0.10 -0.43 -0.67
C PHE A 101 -1.26 -0.99 -1.46
N LYS A 102 -1.81 -2.10 -0.98
CA LYS A 102 -3.05 -2.67 -1.50
C LYS A 102 -3.94 -3.08 -0.35
N GLN A 103 -5.23 -2.78 -0.47
CA GLN A 103 -6.24 -3.22 0.47
C GLN A 103 -6.76 -4.60 0.10
N ASP A 104 -6.69 -5.51 1.05
CA ASP A 104 -7.40 -6.77 1.00
C ASP A 104 -8.84 -6.60 1.46
N THR A 105 -9.71 -7.45 0.93
CA THR A 105 -11.16 -7.37 1.12
C THR A 105 -11.74 -8.65 1.71
N THR A 106 -10.86 -9.57 2.11
CA THR A 106 -11.21 -10.87 2.70
C THR A 106 -11.19 -10.80 4.22
#